data_AF-A0A948UG67-F1
#
_entry.id   AF-A0A948UG67-F1
#
_cell.length_a   1.000
_cell.length_b   1.000
_cell.length_c   1.000
_cell.angle_alpha   90.00
_cell.angle_beta   90.00
_cell.angle_gamma   90.00
#
_symmetry.space_group_name_H-M   'P 1'
#
loop_
_entity.id
_entity.type
_entity.pdbx_description
1 polymer ?
#
loop_
_entity_poly.entity_id
_entity_poly.type
_entity_poly.pdbx_seq_one_letter_code
_entity_poly.pdbx_strand_id
1 'polypeptide(L)'
;MNADEGSYPGLWQRLLLSVPGQPVDTLTRVDWLQGPVFYVDLRQPPALSGKVLASCLAEVTPDDAALLVTQEGFAGRFECTGNTAEWHREVDFRPCPLGDRGLLESHGDLLIEHGIAADYIEHWQREPAAPGAPHGSALFTSRADGRAVILVRHGNRFGYARARGIAIPGGAELPDLVARADPDLARALVDCEISLGTVTAHGWRIDRSSLPWREGELLILPGASLAAARLSVRDAHPHGLPFERELALVELHGSLLPAEEPAASRPAEPCALAPALPVEAAGAPFTTVPIVDISALGSGDAAAETAAVEALHRAASHVGFLHVTGHGIAPAVIERLRAAAQTFFAQPVATKLESYIGGSTNHRGYVPEGEETLGEGKRDRKEAFDLALDLPADSIAPAHPMLGPNQWPGLPGFREDAMAYYGAAFAVGRRLLRGFALALGQPGDSFDHLVTAPPSQLRLIHYPHDATAQDAPGIGAHTDYECFTLLLASGPGLEVMNGAGEWVDAPPVPGALVVNIGDMMEYWSGGKFIATSHRVRKVAEERYSFPLFFALDYDTRLRPLGQRDAEPIRTGEHLFAQTIQTFRYLKDKAAAGTLALPPQARPLSSFGQEARHHHRHSGSNPA
;
A
#
# COMPACT_ATOMS: atom_id res chain seq x y z
N MET A 1 -33.36 -7.68 -7.56
CA MET A 1 -32.56 -8.12 -8.72
C MET A 1 -31.93 -9.42 -8.31
N ASN A 2 -32.22 -10.51 -9.01
CA ASN A 2 -31.69 -11.84 -8.67
C ASN A 2 -30.16 -11.81 -8.76
N ALA A 3 -29.48 -12.29 -7.72
CA ALA A 3 -28.04 -12.51 -7.76
C ALA A 3 -27.76 -13.57 -8.82
N ASP A 4 -26.96 -13.23 -9.84
CA ASP A 4 -26.53 -14.19 -10.85
C ASP A 4 -25.64 -15.25 -10.17
N GLU A 5 -26.01 -16.53 -10.34
CA GLU A 5 -25.21 -17.70 -10.01
C GLU A 5 -23.87 -17.59 -10.77
N GLY A 6 -22.83 -17.08 -10.09
CA GLY A 6 -21.52 -16.80 -10.69
C GLY A 6 -20.81 -15.54 -10.19
N SER A 7 -21.47 -14.72 -9.36
CA SER A 7 -20.95 -13.43 -8.92
C SER A 7 -19.91 -13.47 -7.78
N TYR A 8 -19.75 -14.56 -7.03
CA TYR A 8 -18.95 -14.53 -5.78
C TYR A 8 -17.41 -14.73 -5.88
N PRO A 9 -16.81 -15.35 -6.91
CA PRO A 9 -15.36 -15.52 -6.96
C PRO A 9 -14.58 -14.22 -6.82
N GLY A 10 -13.54 -14.23 -5.99
CA GLY A 10 -12.78 -13.03 -5.66
C GLY A 10 -12.21 -13.07 -4.25
N LEU A 11 -11.38 -12.07 -3.95
CA LEU A 11 -10.93 -11.82 -2.59
C LEU A 11 -11.87 -10.78 -1.96
N TRP A 12 -12.47 -11.15 -0.85
CA TRP A 12 -13.37 -10.32 -0.05
C TRP A 12 -12.72 -9.97 1.28
N GLN A 13 -12.75 -8.69 1.63
CA GLN A 13 -12.23 -8.19 2.89
C GLN A 13 -13.40 -7.76 3.75
N ARG A 14 -13.45 -8.24 4.99
CA ARG A 14 -14.51 -7.84 5.90
C ARG A 14 -14.25 -6.42 6.40
N LEU A 15 -15.22 -5.54 6.21
CA LEU A 15 -15.20 -4.16 6.69
C LEU A 15 -15.67 -4.06 8.15
N LEU A 16 -16.68 -4.85 8.52
CA LEU A 16 -17.21 -4.91 9.87
C LEU A 16 -17.95 -6.22 10.16
N LEU A 17 -18.05 -6.56 11.44
CA LEU A 17 -18.97 -7.54 12.02
C LEU A 17 -19.80 -6.87 13.12
N SER A 18 -21.12 -6.99 13.04
CA SER A 18 -22.04 -6.54 14.08
C SER A 18 -22.80 -7.74 14.65
N VAL A 19 -22.67 -7.95 15.95
CA VAL A 19 -23.42 -8.95 16.71
C VAL A 19 -24.26 -8.21 17.76
N PRO A 20 -25.56 -8.50 17.92
CA PRO A 20 -26.40 -7.82 18.90
C PRO A 20 -25.81 -7.88 20.32
N GLY A 21 -25.72 -6.72 20.97
CA GLY A 21 -25.19 -6.60 22.34
C GLY A 21 -23.66 -6.62 22.44
N GLN A 22 -22.93 -6.68 21.33
CA GLN A 22 -21.47 -6.60 21.29
C GLN A 22 -21.01 -5.31 20.56
N PRO A 23 -19.80 -4.79 20.87
CA PRO A 23 -19.18 -3.76 20.05
C PRO A 23 -19.03 -4.24 18.60
N VAL A 24 -19.17 -3.32 17.64
CA VAL A 24 -18.91 -3.62 16.23
C VAL A 24 -17.41 -3.90 16.06
N ASP A 25 -17.08 -5.06 15.48
CA ASP A 25 -15.70 -5.44 15.20
C ASP A 25 -15.29 -4.96 13.81
N THR A 26 -14.41 -3.96 13.78
CA THR A 26 -13.75 -3.44 12.57
C THR A 26 -12.24 -3.68 12.60
N LEU A 27 -11.74 -4.39 13.61
CA LEU A 27 -10.31 -4.51 13.90
C LEU A 27 -9.75 -5.87 13.52
N THR A 28 -10.55 -6.94 13.65
CA THR A 28 -10.14 -8.27 13.20
C THR A 28 -10.03 -8.29 11.69
N ARG A 29 -8.84 -8.64 11.19
CA ARG A 29 -8.57 -8.71 9.76
C ARG A 29 -9.07 -10.05 9.23
N VAL A 30 -10.15 -9.99 8.45
CA VAL A 30 -10.77 -11.16 7.82
C VAL A 30 -10.70 -11.01 6.31
N ASP A 31 -10.10 -12.01 5.67
CA ASP A 31 -10.01 -12.13 4.22
C ASP A 31 -10.62 -13.48 3.82
N TRP A 32 -11.60 -13.44 2.91
CA TRP A 32 -12.26 -14.59 2.32
C TRP A 32 -11.95 -14.65 0.82
N LEU A 33 -11.16 -15.66 0.41
CA LEU A 33 -10.86 -15.91 -0.99
C LEU A 33 -11.79 -17.01 -1.53
N GLN A 34 -12.71 -16.60 -2.40
CA GLN A 34 -13.68 -17.47 -3.03
C GLN A 34 -13.21 -17.87 -4.44
N GLY A 35 -13.10 -19.18 -4.69
CA GLY A 35 -12.96 -19.74 -6.03
C GLY A 35 -14.31 -20.13 -6.63
N PRO A 36 -14.35 -20.93 -7.71
CA PRO A 36 -15.60 -21.43 -8.27
C PRO A 36 -16.44 -22.26 -7.29
N VAL A 37 -15.78 -23.09 -6.47
CA VAL A 37 -16.45 -24.04 -5.57
C VAL A 37 -15.84 -23.98 -4.18
N PHE A 38 -14.51 -24.09 -4.07
CA PHE A 38 -13.84 -24.03 -2.77
C PHE A 38 -13.41 -22.62 -2.40
N TYR A 39 -13.31 -22.37 -1.11
CA TYR A 39 -12.90 -21.10 -0.53
C TYR A 39 -11.87 -21.28 0.59
N VAL A 40 -11.21 -20.19 0.95
CA VAL A 40 -10.32 -20.08 2.11
C VAL A 40 -10.65 -18.79 2.85
N ASP A 41 -10.92 -18.87 4.15
CA ASP A 41 -11.21 -17.75 5.05
C ASP A 41 -10.18 -17.74 6.20
N LEU A 42 -9.53 -16.59 6.42
CA LEU A 42 -8.57 -16.39 7.51
C LEU A 42 -8.94 -15.16 8.34
N ARG A 43 -9.11 -15.36 9.65
CA ARG A 43 -9.54 -14.33 10.62
C ARG A 43 -8.48 -14.14 11.69
N GLN A 44 -7.83 -12.98 11.68
CA GLN A 44 -6.74 -12.69 12.62
C GLN A 44 -7.06 -11.46 13.47
N PRO A 45 -7.17 -11.60 14.80
CA PRO A 45 -7.36 -10.46 15.68
C PRO A 45 -6.08 -9.62 15.76
N PRO A 46 -6.16 -8.31 16.03
CA PRO A 46 -4.98 -7.44 16.20
C PRO A 46 -4.01 -7.95 17.26
N ALA A 47 -4.53 -8.66 18.27
CA ALA A 47 -3.74 -9.17 19.38
C ALA A 47 -2.67 -10.20 18.96
N LEU A 48 -2.80 -10.85 17.81
CA LEU A 48 -1.87 -11.88 17.31
C LEU A 48 -0.60 -11.27 16.68
N SER A 49 -0.72 -10.11 16.02
CA SER A 49 0.32 -9.55 15.15
C SER A 49 1.64 -9.32 15.90
N GLY A 50 2.70 -9.99 15.46
CA GLY A 50 4.06 -9.85 15.99
C GLY A 50 4.30 -10.38 17.41
N LYS A 51 3.39 -11.19 17.96
CA LYS A 51 3.49 -11.71 19.34
C LYS A 51 3.85 -13.19 19.46
N VAL A 52 3.66 -13.96 18.41
CA VAL A 52 4.12 -15.36 18.36
C VAL A 52 5.62 -15.35 18.07
N LEU A 53 6.42 -15.91 18.99
CA LEU A 53 7.88 -15.89 18.90
C LEU A 53 8.47 -17.15 18.26
N ALA A 54 7.69 -18.23 18.23
CA ALA A 54 8.11 -19.50 17.64
C ALA A 54 8.42 -19.37 16.14
N SER A 55 9.55 -19.93 15.71
CA SER A 55 9.94 -19.98 14.29
C SER A 55 9.58 -21.32 13.62
N CYS A 56 9.14 -22.30 14.40
CA CYS A 56 8.61 -23.57 13.93
C CYS A 56 7.70 -24.22 14.99
N LEU A 57 6.99 -25.28 14.61
CA LEU A 57 6.01 -25.94 15.49
C LEU A 57 6.63 -26.48 16.79
N ALA A 58 7.86 -27.00 16.75
CA ALA A 58 8.56 -27.53 17.91
C ALA A 58 8.98 -26.46 18.93
N GLU A 59 9.04 -25.20 18.51
CA GLU A 59 9.36 -24.05 19.37
C GLU A 59 8.13 -23.41 20.00
N VAL A 60 6.92 -23.77 19.55
CA VAL A 60 5.67 -23.24 20.11
C VAL A 60 5.62 -23.54 21.61
N THR A 61 5.60 -22.45 22.37
CA THR A 61 5.40 -22.46 23.82
C THR A 61 3.91 -22.49 24.17
N PRO A 62 3.52 -22.77 25.42
CA PRO A 62 2.13 -22.64 25.85
C PRO A 62 1.54 -21.25 25.59
N ASP A 63 2.33 -20.19 25.73
CA ASP A 63 1.88 -18.81 25.49
C ASP A 63 1.68 -18.56 23.98
N ASP A 64 2.60 -19.05 23.13
CA ASP A 64 2.42 -19.01 21.67
C ASP A 64 1.14 -19.77 21.27
N ALA A 65 0.91 -20.96 21.82
CA ALA A 65 -0.26 -21.77 21.53
C ALA A 65 -1.56 -21.06 21.96
N ALA A 66 -1.56 -20.43 23.15
CA ALA A 66 -2.68 -19.64 23.65
C ALA A 66 -2.97 -18.40 22.76
N LEU A 67 -1.93 -17.76 22.21
CA LEU A 67 -2.10 -16.68 21.24
C LEU A 67 -2.63 -17.20 19.90
N LEU A 68 -2.09 -18.30 19.38
CA LEU A 68 -2.48 -18.88 18.09
C LEU A 68 -3.95 -19.29 18.07
N VAL A 69 -4.52 -19.74 19.18
CA VAL A 69 -5.96 -20.12 19.25
C VAL A 69 -6.91 -18.94 19.41
N THR A 70 -6.41 -17.71 19.48
CA THR A 70 -7.25 -16.50 19.40
C THR A 70 -7.70 -16.19 17.97
N GLN A 71 -7.03 -16.75 16.98
CA GLN A 71 -7.38 -16.60 15.57
C GLN A 71 -8.39 -17.67 15.14
N GLU A 72 -9.06 -17.40 14.03
CA GLU A 72 -10.02 -18.31 13.42
C GLU A 72 -9.75 -18.42 11.93
N GLY A 73 -10.38 -19.39 11.29
CA GLY A 73 -10.27 -19.57 9.86
C GLY A 73 -10.73 -20.95 9.48
N PHE A 74 -11.20 -21.08 8.26
CA PHE A 74 -11.69 -22.33 7.73
C PHE A 74 -11.68 -22.27 6.21
N ALA A 75 -11.72 -23.43 5.58
CA ALA A 75 -11.72 -23.57 4.15
C ALA A 75 -12.56 -24.78 3.78
N GLY A 76 -13.21 -24.68 2.64
CA GLY A 76 -14.12 -25.74 2.25
C GLY A 76 -14.97 -25.42 1.04
N ARG A 77 -16.11 -26.08 0.92
CA ARG A 77 -17.05 -25.90 -0.18
C ARG A 77 -18.06 -24.80 0.12
N PHE A 78 -18.23 -23.90 -0.85
CA PHE A 78 -19.25 -22.88 -0.84
C PHE A 78 -20.43 -23.30 -1.73
N GLU A 79 -21.63 -23.23 -1.20
CA GLU A 79 -22.86 -23.45 -1.94
C GLU A 79 -23.79 -22.25 -1.73
N CYS A 80 -24.40 -21.74 -2.80
CA CYS A 80 -25.36 -20.65 -2.72
C CYS A 80 -26.59 -21.01 -3.55
N THR A 81 -27.76 -21.01 -2.91
CA THR A 81 -29.06 -21.23 -3.57
C THR A 81 -29.92 -19.99 -3.36
N GLY A 82 -30.18 -19.24 -4.43
CA GLY A 82 -30.79 -17.92 -4.33
C GLY A 82 -29.85 -16.95 -3.59
N ASN A 83 -30.30 -16.41 -2.45
CA ASN A 83 -29.46 -15.57 -1.59
C ASN A 83 -28.95 -16.32 -0.35
N THR A 84 -29.28 -17.60 -0.19
CA THR A 84 -28.83 -18.37 0.97
C THR A 84 -27.51 -19.07 0.65
N ALA A 85 -26.45 -18.67 1.35
CA ALA A 85 -25.14 -19.28 1.29
C ALA A 85 -24.94 -20.27 2.44
N GLU A 86 -24.19 -21.33 2.14
CA GLU A 86 -23.74 -22.36 3.08
C GLU A 86 -22.25 -22.64 2.86
N TRP A 87 -21.51 -22.61 3.96
CA TRP A 87 -20.06 -22.81 4.00
C TRP A 87 -19.77 -24.15 4.69
N HIS A 88 -19.52 -25.18 3.89
CA HIS A 88 -19.10 -26.49 4.37
C HIS A 88 -17.60 -26.44 4.67
N ARG A 89 -17.16 -26.99 5.80
CA ARG A 89 -15.78 -26.84 6.30
C ARG A 89 -15.01 -28.15 6.28
N GLU A 90 -14.18 -28.35 5.24
CA GLU A 90 -13.25 -29.48 5.12
C GLU A 90 -11.96 -29.26 5.93
N VAL A 91 -11.52 -28.01 6.04
CA VAL A 91 -10.43 -27.58 6.93
C VAL A 91 -11.00 -26.53 7.87
N ASP A 92 -10.98 -26.80 9.17
CA ASP A 92 -11.47 -25.87 10.16
C ASP A 92 -10.39 -25.65 11.22
N PHE A 93 -9.89 -24.42 11.38
CA PHE A 93 -8.92 -24.03 12.40
C PHE A 93 -9.57 -23.91 13.78
N ARG A 94 -10.87 -23.62 13.86
CA ARG A 94 -11.59 -23.56 15.13
C ARG A 94 -13.04 -24.06 14.92
N PRO A 95 -13.26 -25.39 15.02
CA PRO A 95 -14.56 -26.00 14.77
C PRO A 95 -15.70 -25.33 15.53
N CYS A 96 -16.68 -24.85 14.79
CA CYS A 96 -17.92 -24.31 15.34
C CYS A 96 -19.02 -25.37 15.25
N PRO A 97 -19.75 -25.65 16.35
CA PRO A 97 -20.87 -26.61 16.33
C PRO A 97 -22.11 -26.08 15.61
N LEU A 98 -22.20 -24.77 15.38
CA LEU A 98 -23.25 -24.15 14.59
C LEU A 98 -22.85 -24.21 13.12
N GLY A 99 -23.74 -24.72 12.26
CA GLY A 99 -23.53 -24.70 10.82
C GLY A 99 -23.35 -23.27 10.30
N ASP A 100 -22.55 -23.09 9.26
CA ASP A 100 -22.19 -21.78 8.74
C ASP A 100 -23.07 -21.43 7.55
N ARG A 101 -24.10 -20.61 7.80
CA ARG A 101 -25.15 -20.26 6.84
C ARG A 101 -25.54 -18.81 6.98
N GLY A 102 -25.69 -18.13 5.84
CA GLY A 102 -25.95 -16.71 5.76
C GLY A 102 -26.85 -16.33 4.59
N LEU A 103 -27.53 -15.19 4.70
CA LEU A 103 -28.24 -14.54 3.61
C LEU A 103 -27.35 -13.45 3.01
N LEU A 104 -27.07 -13.55 1.72
CA LEU A 104 -26.18 -12.67 0.97
C LEU A 104 -26.95 -11.64 0.15
N GLU A 105 -26.61 -10.36 0.35
CA GLU A 105 -27.11 -9.23 -0.43
C GLU A 105 -25.94 -8.54 -1.15
N SER A 106 -25.89 -8.67 -2.48
CA SER A 106 -24.81 -8.12 -3.30
C SER A 106 -25.18 -6.77 -3.90
N HIS A 107 -24.26 -5.82 -3.77
CA HIS A 107 -24.31 -4.46 -4.31
C HIS A 107 -23.00 -4.16 -5.06
N GLY A 108 -22.77 -4.85 -6.18
CA GLY A 108 -21.53 -4.74 -6.96
C GLY A 108 -20.35 -5.36 -6.21
N ASP A 109 -19.38 -4.53 -5.84
CA ASP A 109 -18.20 -4.95 -5.07
C ASP A 109 -18.44 -4.93 -3.55
N LEU A 110 -19.62 -4.50 -3.09
CA LEU A 110 -20.04 -4.63 -1.70
C LEU A 110 -20.95 -5.86 -1.55
N LEU A 111 -20.76 -6.61 -0.47
CA LEU A 111 -21.61 -7.72 -0.08
C LEU A 111 -21.99 -7.58 1.39
N ILE A 112 -23.28 -7.72 1.70
CA ILE A 112 -23.79 -7.74 3.06
C ILE A 112 -24.25 -9.17 3.35
N GLU A 113 -23.79 -9.72 4.46
CA GLU A 113 -24.16 -11.05 4.92
C GLU A 113 -24.95 -10.93 6.23
N HIS A 114 -26.08 -11.63 6.30
CA HIS A 114 -26.85 -11.79 7.53
C HIS A 114 -26.79 -13.26 7.99
N GLY A 115 -26.31 -13.50 9.19
CA GLY A 115 -26.23 -14.86 9.75
C GLY A 115 -27.62 -15.50 9.92
N ILE A 116 -27.75 -16.77 9.54
CA ILE A 116 -28.98 -17.56 9.71
C ILE A 116 -28.90 -18.43 10.97
N ALA A 117 -27.73 -19.03 11.22
CA ALA A 117 -27.49 -19.89 12.39
C ALA A 117 -27.17 -19.09 13.66
N ALA A 118 -26.72 -17.85 13.50
CA ALA A 118 -26.44 -16.89 14.56
C ALA A 118 -26.84 -15.49 14.09
N ASP A 119 -27.31 -14.65 15.00
CA ASP A 119 -27.73 -13.28 14.67
C ASP A 119 -26.48 -12.38 14.55
N TYR A 120 -26.05 -12.12 13.32
CA TYR A 120 -24.95 -11.21 13.00
C TYR A 120 -25.12 -10.57 11.62
N ILE A 121 -24.41 -9.46 11.40
CA ILE A 121 -24.29 -8.80 10.11
C ILE A 121 -22.81 -8.58 9.80
N GLU A 122 -22.36 -9.00 8.62
CA GLU A 122 -21.02 -8.70 8.11
C GLU A 122 -21.10 -7.90 6.82
N HIS A 123 -20.24 -6.90 6.67
CA HIS A 123 -20.06 -6.18 5.41
C HIS A 123 -18.72 -6.54 4.80
N TRP A 124 -18.72 -6.79 3.50
CA TRP A 124 -17.58 -7.28 2.75
C TRP A 124 -17.33 -6.39 1.54
N GLN A 125 -16.06 -6.09 1.29
CA GLN A 125 -15.60 -5.37 0.11
C GLN A 125 -14.74 -6.28 -0.74
N ARG A 126 -15.08 -6.42 -2.03
CA ARG A 126 -14.27 -7.17 -2.98
C ARG A 126 -13.04 -6.36 -3.37
N GLU A 127 -11.87 -7.01 -3.41
CA GLU A 127 -10.69 -6.46 -4.08
C GLU A 127 -10.89 -6.49 -5.61
N PRO A 128 -10.56 -5.40 -6.32
CA PRO A 128 -10.59 -5.39 -7.79
C PRO A 128 -9.63 -6.44 -8.35
N ALA A 129 -10.09 -7.19 -9.36
CA ALA A 129 -9.26 -8.14 -10.09
C ALA A 129 -9.25 -7.77 -11.59
N ALA A 130 -8.13 -8.09 -12.26
CA ALA A 130 -8.04 -7.93 -13.70
C ALA A 130 -9.09 -8.81 -14.41
N PRO A 131 -9.83 -8.30 -15.42
CA PRO A 131 -10.76 -9.10 -16.19
C PRO A 131 -10.07 -10.32 -16.81
N GLY A 132 -10.70 -11.50 -16.72
CA GLY A 132 -10.14 -12.75 -17.29
C GLY A 132 -8.99 -13.37 -16.51
N ALA A 133 -8.72 -12.89 -15.28
CA ALA A 133 -7.76 -13.48 -14.38
C ALA A 133 -7.97 -15.00 -14.15
N PRO A 134 -6.89 -15.81 -14.08
CA PRO A 134 -7.00 -17.23 -13.78
C PRO A 134 -7.73 -17.44 -12.45
N HIS A 135 -8.81 -18.19 -12.47
CA HIS A 135 -9.55 -18.53 -11.26
C HIS A 135 -9.80 -20.04 -11.22
N GLY A 136 -9.56 -20.63 -10.06
CA GLY A 136 -9.73 -22.05 -9.86
C GLY A 136 -9.66 -22.41 -8.38
N SER A 137 -10.19 -23.57 -8.05
CA SER A 137 -10.23 -24.07 -6.69
C SER A 137 -10.17 -25.59 -6.72
N ALA A 138 -9.39 -26.20 -5.84
CA ALA A 138 -9.27 -27.64 -5.78
C ALA A 138 -9.17 -28.15 -4.35
N LEU A 139 -9.68 -29.38 -4.20
CA LEU A 139 -9.47 -30.22 -3.05
C LEU A 139 -8.40 -31.27 -3.39
N PHE A 140 -7.49 -31.46 -2.46
CA PHE A 140 -6.41 -32.43 -2.51
C PHE A 140 -6.39 -33.27 -1.23
N THR A 141 -5.69 -34.39 -1.31
CA THR A 141 -5.26 -35.17 -0.15
C THR A 141 -3.74 -35.24 -0.12
N SER A 142 -3.15 -34.89 1.01
CA SER A 142 -1.71 -35.04 1.24
C SER A 142 -1.31 -36.51 1.22
N ARG A 143 -0.34 -36.88 0.37
CA ARG A 143 0.12 -38.27 0.25
C ARG A 143 0.93 -38.76 1.44
N ALA A 144 1.52 -37.84 2.19
CA ALA A 144 2.38 -38.16 3.34
C ALA A 144 1.57 -38.60 4.57
N ASP A 145 0.39 -38.02 4.79
CA ASP A 145 -0.37 -38.15 6.04
C ASP A 145 -1.90 -38.17 5.86
N GLY A 146 -2.42 -38.15 4.62
CA GLY A 146 -3.85 -38.23 4.35
C GLY A 146 -4.66 -36.97 4.67
N ARG A 147 -4.01 -35.87 5.07
CA ARG A 147 -4.70 -34.63 5.45
C ARG A 147 -5.38 -33.99 4.23
N ALA A 148 -6.58 -33.47 4.43
CA ALA A 148 -7.27 -32.66 3.42
C ALA A 148 -6.51 -31.35 3.20
N VAL A 149 -6.40 -30.96 1.94
CA VAL A 149 -5.74 -29.72 1.52
C VAL A 149 -6.61 -29.02 0.49
N ILE A 150 -6.91 -27.74 0.70
CA ILE A 150 -7.63 -26.89 -0.25
C ILE A 150 -6.66 -25.86 -0.81
N LEU A 151 -6.73 -25.67 -2.11
CA LEU A 151 -6.03 -24.59 -2.80
C LEU A 151 -7.01 -23.81 -3.66
N VAL A 152 -7.03 -22.50 -3.49
CA VAL A 152 -7.87 -21.56 -4.24
C VAL A 152 -6.97 -20.54 -4.89
N ARG A 153 -7.28 -20.16 -6.13
CA ARG A 153 -6.62 -19.07 -6.85
C ARG A 153 -7.66 -18.16 -7.48
N HIS A 154 -7.43 -16.86 -7.36
CA HIS A 154 -8.16 -15.85 -8.10
C HIS A 154 -7.18 -14.75 -8.55
N GLY A 155 -6.84 -14.75 -9.83
CA GLY A 155 -5.80 -13.92 -10.41
C GLY A 155 -4.43 -14.20 -9.82
N ASN A 156 -3.85 -13.18 -9.20
CA ASN A 156 -2.59 -13.27 -8.48
C ASN A 156 -2.79 -13.57 -6.99
N ARG A 157 -4.00 -13.76 -6.48
CA ARG A 157 -4.23 -14.17 -5.10
C ARG A 157 -4.38 -15.69 -5.02
N PHE A 158 -3.86 -16.29 -3.96
CA PHE A 158 -4.15 -17.67 -3.61
C PHE A 158 -4.50 -17.83 -2.13
N GLY A 159 -5.23 -18.89 -1.85
CA GLY A 159 -5.53 -19.38 -0.52
C GLY A 159 -5.14 -20.84 -0.44
N TYR A 160 -4.48 -21.23 0.64
CA TYR A 160 -4.07 -22.60 0.91
C TYR A 160 -4.52 -22.97 2.31
N ALA A 161 -5.18 -24.11 2.45
CA ALA A 161 -5.57 -24.63 3.74
C ALA A 161 -5.19 -26.09 3.85
N ARG A 162 -4.55 -26.49 4.95
CA ARG A 162 -4.21 -27.87 5.27
C ARG A 162 -4.78 -28.21 6.65
N ALA A 163 -5.58 -29.27 6.68
CA ALA A 163 -6.14 -29.81 7.91
C ALA A 163 -5.04 -30.18 8.92
N ARG A 164 -5.37 -30.14 10.20
CA ARG A 164 -4.55 -30.71 11.28
C ARG A 164 -4.56 -32.24 11.25
N GLY A 165 -3.57 -32.85 11.89
CA GLY A 165 -3.44 -34.31 11.94
C GLY A 165 -4.30 -35.02 12.99
N ILE A 166 -4.89 -34.26 13.93
CA ILE A 166 -5.67 -34.81 15.04
C ILE A 166 -7.09 -34.24 15.03
N ALA A 167 -8.09 -35.07 15.33
CA ALA A 167 -9.47 -34.59 15.41
C ALA A 167 -9.68 -33.76 16.69
N ILE A 168 -10.46 -32.69 16.58
CA ILE A 168 -11.01 -32.01 17.76
C ILE A 168 -12.27 -32.77 18.19
N PRO A 169 -12.40 -33.17 19.47
CA PRO A 169 -13.62 -33.79 19.97
C PRO A 169 -14.84 -32.88 19.75
N GLY A 170 -15.96 -33.46 19.29
CA GLY A 170 -17.18 -32.71 19.03
C GLY A 170 -17.67 -31.95 20.29
N GLY A 171 -17.96 -30.65 20.12
CA GLY A 171 -18.41 -29.77 21.20
C GLY A 171 -17.31 -29.24 22.12
N ALA A 172 -16.03 -29.54 21.85
CA ALA A 172 -14.91 -28.96 22.59
C ALA A 172 -14.39 -27.68 21.90
N GLU A 173 -14.14 -26.65 22.70
CA GLU A 173 -13.53 -25.40 22.25
C GLU A 173 -12.01 -25.54 22.18
N LEU A 174 -11.41 -25.18 21.04
CA LEU A 174 -9.97 -25.30 20.83
C LEU A 174 -9.13 -24.54 21.89
N PRO A 175 -9.48 -23.30 22.31
CA PRO A 175 -8.75 -22.63 23.38
C PRO A 175 -8.74 -23.41 24.70
N ASP A 176 -9.85 -24.06 25.06
CA ASP A 176 -9.95 -24.85 26.29
C ASP A 176 -9.11 -26.13 26.21
N LEU A 177 -9.04 -26.76 25.03
CA LEU A 177 -8.20 -27.93 24.79
C LEU A 177 -6.71 -27.57 24.89
N VAL A 178 -6.29 -26.49 24.24
CA VAL A 178 -4.90 -26.02 24.28
C VAL A 178 -4.48 -25.62 25.70
N ALA A 179 -5.35 -24.94 26.44
CA ALA A 179 -5.05 -24.54 27.83
C ALA A 179 -4.84 -25.71 28.79
N ARG A 180 -5.37 -26.91 28.47
CA ARG A 180 -5.27 -28.13 29.30
C ARG A 180 -4.29 -29.16 28.74
N ALA A 181 -3.82 -28.97 27.51
CA ALA A 181 -2.94 -29.89 26.83
C ALA A 181 -1.51 -29.82 27.40
N ASP A 182 -0.79 -30.95 27.34
CA ASP A 182 0.67 -30.91 27.42
C ASP A 182 1.25 -30.23 26.17
N PRO A 183 2.54 -29.82 26.18
CA PRO A 183 3.13 -29.08 25.05
C PRO A 183 3.06 -29.80 23.70
N ASP A 184 3.16 -31.13 23.67
CA ASP A 184 3.16 -31.88 22.40
C ASP A 184 1.75 -31.96 21.82
N LEU A 185 0.73 -32.17 22.67
CA LEU A 185 -0.66 -32.11 22.26
C LEU A 185 -1.06 -30.68 21.85
N ALA A 186 -0.62 -29.65 22.56
CA ALA A 186 -0.89 -28.26 22.21
C ALA A 186 -0.36 -27.90 20.81
N ARG A 187 0.86 -28.34 20.49
CA ARG A 187 1.47 -28.21 19.16
C ARG A 187 0.67 -28.94 18.08
N ALA A 188 0.28 -30.19 18.35
CA ALA A 188 -0.54 -30.95 17.41
C ALA A 188 -1.92 -30.32 17.18
N LEU A 189 -2.50 -29.69 18.21
CA LEU A 189 -3.78 -28.99 18.13
C LEU A 189 -3.69 -27.74 17.25
N VAL A 190 -2.61 -26.97 17.31
CA VAL A 190 -2.42 -25.75 16.48
C VAL A 190 -1.82 -26.01 15.09
N ASP A 191 -1.43 -27.26 14.76
CA ASP A 191 -0.84 -27.67 13.48
C ASP A 191 -1.87 -27.71 12.31
N CYS A 192 -2.58 -26.61 12.12
CA CYS A 192 -3.56 -26.38 11.06
C CYS A 192 -3.13 -25.13 10.30
N GLU A 193 -2.85 -25.26 9.00
CA GLU A 193 -2.37 -24.14 8.18
C GLU A 193 -3.52 -23.58 7.36
N ILE A 194 -3.76 -22.28 7.46
CA ILE A 194 -4.63 -21.50 6.60
C ILE A 194 -3.84 -20.28 6.20
N SER A 195 -3.51 -20.18 4.93
CA SER A 195 -2.61 -19.19 4.38
C SER A 195 -3.27 -18.47 3.21
N LEU A 196 -3.04 -17.18 3.13
CA LEU A 196 -3.39 -16.34 1.99
C LEU A 196 -2.10 -15.73 1.45
N GLY A 197 -2.01 -15.61 0.14
CA GLY A 197 -0.79 -15.13 -0.48
C GLY A 197 -0.96 -14.66 -1.90
N THR A 198 0.19 -14.36 -2.50
CA THR A 198 0.27 -13.82 -3.84
C THR A 198 1.07 -14.76 -4.74
N VAL A 199 0.49 -15.07 -5.90
CA VAL A 199 1.13 -15.79 -6.99
C VAL A 199 2.04 -14.81 -7.74
N THR A 200 3.33 -15.11 -7.76
CA THR A 200 4.37 -14.40 -8.51
C THR A 200 5.04 -15.37 -9.48
N ALA A 201 5.88 -14.92 -10.42
CA ALA A 201 6.64 -15.90 -11.21
C ALA A 201 7.77 -16.56 -10.42
N HIS A 202 8.16 -16.01 -9.27
CA HIS A 202 9.08 -16.64 -8.33
C HIS A 202 8.42 -17.70 -7.44
N GLY A 203 7.14 -17.98 -7.69
CA GLY A 203 6.36 -18.94 -6.93
C GLY A 203 5.22 -18.29 -6.19
N TRP A 204 4.52 -19.09 -5.40
CA TRP A 204 3.34 -18.69 -4.65
C TRP A 204 3.80 -18.31 -3.25
N ARG A 205 3.92 -17.02 -2.97
CA ARG A 205 4.44 -16.52 -1.69
C ARG A 205 3.31 -16.36 -0.67
N ILE A 206 3.48 -16.90 0.52
CA ILE A 206 2.53 -16.76 1.64
C ILE A 206 2.67 -15.34 2.20
N ASP A 207 1.58 -14.56 2.19
CA ASP A 207 1.56 -13.20 2.73
C ASP A 207 1.02 -13.17 4.17
N ARG A 208 0.07 -14.05 4.50
CA ARG A 208 -0.47 -14.26 5.85
C ARG A 208 -0.71 -15.73 6.12
N SER A 209 -0.52 -16.16 7.35
CA SER A 209 -0.77 -17.55 7.73
C SER A 209 -1.25 -17.71 9.16
N SER A 210 -2.08 -18.73 9.41
CA SER A 210 -2.39 -19.20 10.76
C SER A 210 -1.17 -19.74 11.50
N LEU A 211 -0.11 -20.05 10.77
CA LEU A 211 1.22 -20.40 11.28
C LEU A 211 2.20 -19.27 10.90
N PRO A 212 2.42 -18.26 11.76
CA PRO A 212 3.10 -17.01 11.38
C PRO A 212 4.51 -17.21 10.80
N TRP A 213 5.24 -18.24 11.22
CA TRP A 213 6.56 -18.58 10.67
C TRP A 213 6.54 -19.05 9.20
N ARG A 214 5.36 -19.22 8.60
CA ARG A 214 5.17 -19.50 7.18
C ARG A 214 5.08 -18.24 6.33
N GLU A 215 4.85 -17.08 6.94
CA GLU A 215 4.74 -15.81 6.22
C GLU A 215 6.09 -15.46 5.57
N GLY A 216 6.04 -15.05 4.31
CA GLY A 216 7.22 -14.79 3.47
C GLY A 216 7.76 -16.01 2.74
N GLU A 217 7.45 -17.23 3.17
CA GLU A 217 7.89 -18.45 2.48
C GLU A 217 7.11 -18.69 1.16
N LEU A 218 7.76 -19.38 0.23
CA LEU A 218 7.09 -19.88 -0.98
C LEU A 218 6.36 -21.17 -0.65
N LEU A 219 5.04 -21.22 -0.90
CA LEU A 219 4.23 -22.43 -0.90
C LEU A 219 4.47 -23.29 -2.13
N ILE A 220 4.54 -22.70 -3.32
CA ILE A 220 4.73 -23.40 -4.59
C ILE A 220 5.91 -22.76 -5.32
N LEU A 221 6.87 -23.57 -5.76
CA LEU A 221 8.03 -23.09 -6.51
C LEU A 221 7.68 -22.75 -7.98
N PRO A 222 8.50 -21.92 -8.66
CA PRO A 222 8.36 -21.67 -10.09
C PRO A 222 8.35 -22.97 -10.90
N GLY A 223 7.54 -23.02 -11.96
CA GLY A 223 7.48 -24.17 -12.86
C GLY A 223 6.76 -25.39 -12.29
N ALA A 224 6.15 -25.29 -11.11
CA ALA A 224 5.27 -26.33 -10.61
C ALA A 224 4.09 -26.54 -11.58
N SER A 225 3.82 -27.79 -11.91
CA SER A 225 2.71 -28.20 -12.76
C SER A 225 1.82 -29.19 -12.01
N LEU A 226 0.56 -29.30 -12.45
CA LEU A 226 -0.36 -30.32 -11.96
C LEU A 226 -0.13 -31.64 -12.70
N ALA A 227 1.10 -32.15 -12.69
CA ALA A 227 1.49 -33.34 -13.45
C ALA A 227 0.84 -34.60 -12.85
N ALA A 228 0.19 -35.41 -13.70
CA ALA A 228 -0.48 -36.65 -13.30
C ALA A 228 -1.46 -36.47 -12.11
N ALA A 229 -2.17 -35.33 -12.08
CA ALA A 229 -3.09 -34.97 -11.01
C ALA A 229 -2.41 -34.87 -9.63
N ARG A 230 -1.15 -34.45 -9.60
CA ARG A 230 -0.36 -34.21 -8.39
C ARG A 230 0.21 -32.80 -8.38
N LEU A 231 0.37 -32.26 -7.18
CA LEU A 231 0.99 -30.96 -6.94
C LEU A 231 1.99 -31.08 -5.79
N SER A 232 3.20 -30.54 -5.95
CA SER A 232 4.16 -30.41 -4.85
C SER A 232 4.03 -29.03 -4.22
N VAL A 233 3.94 -28.98 -2.89
CA VAL A 233 3.95 -27.74 -2.11
C VAL A 233 5.06 -27.81 -1.06
N ARG A 234 5.71 -26.68 -0.77
CA ARG A 234 6.68 -26.57 0.31
C ARG A 234 5.97 -26.60 1.65
N ASP A 235 6.54 -27.35 2.57
CA ASP A 235 6.10 -27.46 3.94
C ASP A 235 7.32 -27.55 4.87
N ALA A 236 7.12 -27.60 6.18
CA ALA A 236 8.17 -27.73 7.16
C ALA A 236 7.86 -28.84 8.16
N HIS A 237 8.87 -29.64 8.50
CA HIS A 237 8.78 -30.56 9.63
C HIS A 237 8.58 -29.76 10.93
N PRO A 238 8.12 -30.41 12.03
CA PRO A 238 7.91 -29.71 13.29
C PRO A 238 9.13 -28.90 13.78
N HIS A 239 10.35 -29.36 13.49
CA HIS A 239 11.60 -28.67 13.83
C HIS A 239 12.06 -27.61 12.80
N GLY A 240 11.19 -27.20 11.87
CA GLY A 240 11.48 -26.13 10.90
C GLY A 240 12.26 -26.55 9.66
N LEU A 241 12.63 -27.83 9.53
CA LEU A 241 13.31 -28.32 8.33
C LEU A 241 12.35 -28.34 7.14
N PRO A 242 12.66 -27.62 6.03
CA PRO A 242 11.79 -27.58 4.87
C PRO A 242 11.74 -28.94 4.16
N PHE A 243 10.56 -29.31 3.67
CA PHE A 243 10.37 -30.47 2.82
C PHE A 243 9.30 -30.19 1.76
N GLU A 244 9.18 -31.07 0.77
CA GLU A 244 8.11 -31.01 -0.23
C GLU A 244 7.01 -32.01 0.11
N ARG A 245 5.78 -31.51 0.22
CA ARG A 245 4.57 -32.30 0.42
C ARG A 245 3.93 -32.54 -0.93
N GLU A 246 3.82 -33.81 -1.32
CA GLU A 246 3.03 -34.20 -2.48
C GLU A 246 1.53 -34.27 -2.14
N LEU A 247 0.74 -33.59 -2.97
CA LEU A 247 -0.72 -33.55 -2.91
C LEU A 247 -1.30 -34.35 -4.08
N ALA A 248 -2.25 -35.24 -3.81
CA ALA A 248 -3.03 -35.93 -4.82
C ALA A 248 -4.37 -35.19 -5.03
N LEU A 249 -4.68 -34.83 -6.27
CA LEU A 249 -5.92 -34.12 -6.60
C LEU A 249 -7.15 -35.02 -6.36
N VAL A 250 -8.13 -34.47 -5.66
CA VAL A 250 -9.45 -35.09 -5.46
C VAL A 250 -10.47 -34.45 -6.40
N GLU A 251 -10.52 -33.12 -6.44
CA GLU A 251 -11.50 -32.36 -7.21
C GLU A 251 -10.89 -31.02 -7.65
N LEU A 252 -11.12 -30.61 -8.90
CA LEU A 252 -10.63 -29.35 -9.47
C LEU A 252 -11.77 -28.64 -10.21
N HIS A 253 -11.91 -27.34 -9.94
CA HIS A 253 -12.79 -26.44 -10.68
C HIS A 253 -12.00 -25.24 -11.18
N GLY A 254 -12.19 -24.87 -12.44
CA GLY A 254 -11.41 -23.80 -13.08
C GLY A 254 -9.93 -24.18 -13.27
N SER A 255 -9.03 -23.18 -13.24
CA SER A 255 -7.60 -23.37 -13.45
C SER A 255 -6.76 -22.79 -12.30
N LEU A 256 -6.03 -23.64 -11.59
CA LEU A 256 -5.11 -23.23 -10.53
C LEU A 256 -3.76 -22.74 -11.07
N LEU A 257 -3.25 -23.38 -12.11
CA LEU A 257 -1.96 -23.07 -12.72
C LEU A 257 -2.20 -22.53 -14.15
N PRO A 258 -1.26 -21.78 -14.73
CA PRO A 258 -1.35 -21.40 -16.14
C PRO A 258 -1.40 -22.67 -17.00
N ALA A 259 -2.14 -22.67 -18.10
CA ALA A 259 -2.05 -23.74 -19.08
C ALA A 259 -0.62 -23.82 -19.64
N GLU A 260 -0.07 -25.02 -19.83
CA GLU A 260 1.14 -25.18 -20.65
C GLU A 260 0.85 -24.58 -22.03
N GLU A 261 1.57 -23.54 -22.42
CA GLU A 261 1.45 -23.01 -23.77
C GLU A 261 1.87 -24.11 -24.77
N PRO A 262 1.04 -24.41 -25.79
CA PRO A 262 1.55 -25.14 -26.93
C PRO A 262 2.61 -24.26 -27.60
N ALA A 263 3.74 -24.86 -27.96
CA ALA A 263 4.75 -24.20 -28.77
C ALA A 263 4.12 -23.69 -30.08
N ALA A 264 3.82 -22.40 -30.16
CA ALA A 264 3.36 -21.79 -31.40
C ALA A 264 3.66 -20.28 -31.51
N SER A 265 4.33 -19.99 -32.63
CA SER A 265 4.27 -18.77 -33.43
C SER A 265 4.73 -17.44 -32.83
N ARG A 266 5.80 -16.91 -33.46
CA ARG A 266 6.26 -15.52 -33.40
C ARG A 266 5.10 -14.52 -33.24
N PRO A 267 5.18 -13.58 -32.29
CA PRO A 267 4.21 -12.49 -32.21
C PRO A 267 4.37 -11.53 -33.39
N ALA A 268 3.24 -10.95 -33.79
CA ALA A 268 3.12 -9.88 -34.76
C ALA A 268 3.92 -8.64 -34.31
N GLU A 269 4.47 -7.92 -35.29
CA GLU A 269 5.29 -6.73 -35.06
C GLU A 269 4.56 -5.68 -34.21
N PRO A 270 5.25 -5.04 -33.23
CA PRO A 270 4.69 -3.94 -32.49
C PRO A 270 4.58 -2.70 -33.37
N CYS A 271 3.43 -2.03 -33.28
CA CYS A 271 3.23 -0.67 -33.76
C CYS A 271 4.31 0.23 -33.14
N ALA A 272 5.12 0.87 -33.98
CA ALA A 272 6.26 1.66 -33.59
C ALA A 272 5.84 2.88 -32.74
N LEU A 273 6.03 2.78 -31.43
CA LEU A 273 6.29 3.94 -30.58
C LEU A 273 7.77 4.32 -30.72
N ALA A 274 8.03 5.62 -30.80
CA ALA A 274 9.35 6.19 -31.02
C ALA A 274 10.41 5.64 -30.04
N PRO A 275 11.68 5.51 -30.45
CA PRO A 275 12.71 4.92 -29.62
C PRO A 275 12.91 5.76 -28.35
N ALA A 276 13.09 5.08 -27.22
CA ALA A 276 13.69 5.69 -26.03
C ALA A 276 15.03 6.32 -26.42
N LEU A 277 15.19 7.62 -26.14
CA LEU A 277 16.43 8.34 -26.41
C LEU A 277 17.60 7.73 -25.61
N PRO A 278 18.82 7.73 -26.16
CA PRO A 278 19.98 7.19 -25.47
C PRO A 278 20.33 8.07 -24.26
N VAL A 279 20.54 7.44 -23.11
CA VAL A 279 20.97 8.13 -21.88
C VAL A 279 22.50 8.29 -21.91
N GLU A 280 22.95 9.53 -21.71
CA GLU A 280 24.35 9.93 -21.66
C GLU A 280 25.11 9.30 -20.47
N ALA A 281 26.44 9.23 -20.60
CA ALA A 281 27.34 8.57 -19.66
C ALA A 281 27.28 9.14 -18.23
N ALA A 282 27.58 8.28 -17.25
CA ALA A 282 27.67 8.64 -15.83
C ALA A 282 28.59 9.87 -15.62
N GLY A 283 28.01 10.98 -15.16
CA GLY A 283 28.71 12.24 -14.84
C GLY A 283 28.34 13.45 -15.69
N ALA A 284 27.60 13.28 -16.79
CA ALA A 284 27.06 14.40 -17.57
C ALA A 284 25.77 14.96 -16.91
N PRO A 285 25.55 16.29 -16.92
CA PRO A 285 24.32 16.89 -16.43
C PRO A 285 23.14 16.45 -17.31
N PHE A 286 22.05 15.96 -16.70
CA PHE A 286 20.88 15.56 -17.48
C PHE A 286 20.24 16.76 -18.17
N THR A 287 19.65 16.51 -19.35
CA THR A 287 18.96 17.52 -20.17
C THR A 287 17.46 17.21 -20.35
N THR A 288 17.02 16.04 -19.89
CA THR A 288 15.62 15.58 -19.95
C THR A 288 15.27 14.72 -18.74
N VAL A 289 14.01 14.77 -18.30
CA VAL A 289 13.50 13.88 -17.25
C VAL A 289 13.12 12.51 -17.86
N PRO A 290 13.61 11.39 -17.33
CA PRO A 290 13.38 10.06 -17.90
C PRO A 290 11.95 9.57 -17.70
N ILE A 291 11.43 8.79 -18.64
CA ILE A 291 10.15 8.08 -18.51
C ILE A 291 10.44 6.64 -18.08
N VAL A 292 9.76 6.17 -17.04
CA VAL A 292 9.87 4.82 -16.50
C VAL A 292 8.49 4.18 -16.49
N ASP A 293 8.38 2.99 -17.08
CA ASP A 293 7.16 2.20 -17.04
C ASP A 293 7.10 1.36 -15.76
N ILE A 294 6.09 1.69 -14.98
CA ILE A 294 5.53 1.03 -13.81
C ILE A 294 5.21 -0.45 -13.87
N SER A 295 4.64 -0.84 -15.01
CA SER A 295 3.70 -1.95 -15.15
C SER A 295 4.29 -3.29 -14.77
N ALA A 296 5.61 -3.44 -14.89
CA ALA A 296 6.33 -4.65 -14.54
C ALA A 296 6.59 -4.82 -13.03
N LEU A 297 6.54 -3.76 -12.22
CA LEU A 297 6.77 -3.87 -10.77
C LEU A 297 5.67 -4.69 -10.11
N GLY A 298 6.00 -5.82 -9.49
CA GLY A 298 5.03 -6.77 -8.94
C GLY A 298 4.21 -7.50 -10.01
N SER A 299 4.59 -7.44 -11.29
CA SER A 299 3.92 -8.18 -12.38
C SER A 299 4.22 -9.68 -12.35
N GLY A 300 5.31 -10.06 -11.70
CA GLY A 300 5.86 -11.39 -11.73
C GLY A 300 6.81 -11.64 -12.90
N ASP A 301 6.83 -10.86 -13.97
CA ASP A 301 7.89 -10.99 -14.99
C ASP A 301 9.22 -10.48 -14.42
N ALA A 302 10.09 -11.40 -13.99
CA ALA A 302 11.36 -11.05 -13.34
C ALA A 302 12.30 -10.24 -14.24
N ALA A 303 12.31 -10.50 -15.55
CA ALA A 303 13.16 -9.77 -16.48
C ALA A 303 12.64 -8.34 -16.68
N ALA A 304 11.33 -8.19 -16.88
CA ALA A 304 10.70 -6.88 -16.99
C ALA A 304 10.75 -6.10 -15.67
N GLU A 305 10.55 -6.76 -14.53
CA GLU A 305 10.65 -6.14 -13.20
C GLU A 305 12.09 -5.69 -12.92
N THR A 306 13.09 -6.53 -13.21
CA THR A 306 14.50 -6.14 -13.08
C THR A 306 14.80 -4.92 -13.96
N ALA A 307 14.34 -4.91 -15.21
CA ALA A 307 14.53 -3.77 -16.10
C ALA A 307 13.85 -2.49 -15.57
N ALA A 308 12.62 -2.60 -15.01
CA ALA A 308 11.91 -1.49 -14.41
C ALA A 308 12.61 -0.98 -13.13
N VAL A 309 13.07 -1.88 -12.25
CA VAL A 309 13.84 -1.57 -11.04
C VAL A 309 15.15 -0.89 -11.39
N GLU A 310 15.87 -1.37 -12.40
CA GLU A 310 17.08 -0.73 -12.88
C GLU A 310 16.81 0.66 -13.47
N ALA A 311 15.70 0.83 -14.19
CA ALA A 311 15.29 2.14 -14.71
C ALA A 311 14.94 3.12 -13.57
N LEU A 312 14.22 2.66 -12.55
CA LEU A 312 13.97 3.42 -11.32
C LEU A 312 15.28 3.81 -10.63
N HIS A 313 16.19 2.85 -10.43
CA HIS A 313 17.49 3.10 -9.82
C HIS A 313 18.26 4.16 -10.60
N ARG A 314 18.35 4.03 -11.93
CA ARG A 314 19.04 5.01 -12.78
C ARG A 314 18.43 6.40 -12.67
N ALA A 315 17.10 6.51 -12.76
CA ALA A 315 16.42 7.79 -12.70
C ALA A 315 16.57 8.46 -11.32
N ALA A 316 16.34 7.71 -10.23
CA ALA A 316 16.44 8.21 -8.87
C ALA A 316 17.88 8.61 -8.48
N SER A 317 18.89 7.88 -8.96
CA SER A 317 20.30 8.12 -8.61
C SER A 317 20.99 9.18 -9.48
N HIS A 318 20.50 9.46 -10.70
CA HIS A 318 21.14 10.43 -11.62
C HIS A 318 20.36 11.74 -11.76
N VAL A 319 19.03 11.65 -11.70
CA VAL A 319 18.14 12.80 -11.96
C VAL A 319 17.38 13.19 -10.70
N GLY A 320 16.95 12.22 -9.89
CA GLY A 320 16.05 12.47 -8.76
C GLY A 320 14.61 12.77 -9.18
N PHE A 321 14.32 12.77 -10.49
CA PHE A 321 13.01 12.97 -11.11
C PHE A 321 12.77 11.94 -12.20
N LEU A 322 11.50 11.57 -12.39
CA LEU A 322 11.06 10.68 -13.45
C LEU A 322 9.59 10.91 -13.80
N HIS A 323 9.22 10.58 -15.03
CA HIS A 323 7.82 10.38 -15.42
C HIS A 323 7.47 8.91 -15.27
N VAL A 324 6.41 8.61 -14.54
CA VAL A 324 5.95 7.25 -14.28
C VAL A 324 4.71 6.97 -15.12
N THR A 325 4.82 5.97 -15.99
CA THR A 325 3.70 5.39 -16.76
C THR A 325 3.34 4.01 -16.20
N GLY A 326 2.29 3.36 -16.69
CA GLY A 326 1.91 2.02 -16.22
C GLY A 326 1.46 1.97 -14.74
N HIS A 327 1.07 3.12 -14.18
CA HIS A 327 0.71 3.26 -12.76
C HIS A 327 -0.68 2.69 -12.43
N GLY A 328 -1.57 2.54 -13.42
CA GLY A 328 -2.86 1.83 -13.26
C GLY A 328 -3.97 2.64 -12.58
N ILE A 329 -3.79 3.94 -12.34
CA ILE A 329 -4.88 4.82 -11.86
C ILE A 329 -5.86 4.99 -13.00
N ALA A 330 -7.14 4.62 -12.77
CA ALA A 330 -8.16 4.74 -13.80
C ALA A 330 -8.36 6.21 -14.21
N PRO A 331 -8.42 6.53 -15.52
CA PRO A 331 -8.65 7.91 -15.98
C PRO A 331 -9.89 8.57 -15.37
N ALA A 332 -10.96 7.79 -15.15
CA ALA A 332 -12.18 8.30 -14.53
C ALA A 332 -11.97 8.80 -13.08
N VAL A 333 -11.04 8.22 -12.32
CA VAL A 333 -10.69 8.69 -10.97
C VAL A 333 -9.99 10.05 -11.04
N ILE A 334 -9.08 10.22 -12.00
CA ILE A 334 -8.37 11.48 -12.25
C ILE A 334 -9.34 12.59 -12.68
N GLU A 335 -10.25 12.30 -13.61
CA GLU A 335 -11.21 13.28 -14.11
C GLU A 335 -12.19 13.73 -13.02
N ARG A 336 -12.67 12.79 -12.18
CA ARG A 336 -13.54 13.14 -11.05
C ARG A 336 -12.83 14.00 -10.01
N LEU A 337 -11.58 13.68 -9.64
CA LEU A 337 -10.78 14.55 -8.76
C LEU A 337 -10.65 15.96 -9.34
N ARG A 338 -10.31 16.07 -10.64
CA ARG A 338 -10.12 17.36 -11.29
C ARG A 338 -11.41 18.18 -11.27
N ALA A 339 -12.55 17.57 -11.58
CA ALA A 339 -13.85 18.21 -11.53
C ALA A 339 -14.23 18.65 -10.10
N ALA A 340 -13.96 17.80 -9.09
CA ALA A 340 -14.19 18.13 -7.68
C ALA A 340 -13.33 19.33 -7.23
N ALA A 341 -12.04 19.34 -7.59
CA ALA A 341 -11.13 20.45 -7.30
C ALA A 341 -11.60 21.75 -7.98
N GLN A 342 -11.93 21.71 -9.27
CA GLN A 342 -12.47 22.88 -10.00
C GLN A 342 -13.74 23.42 -9.34
N THR A 343 -14.67 22.54 -8.99
CA THR A 343 -15.93 22.90 -8.33
C THR A 343 -15.69 23.56 -6.97
N PHE A 344 -14.72 23.06 -6.20
CA PHE A 344 -14.33 23.62 -4.92
C PHE A 344 -13.66 24.99 -5.07
N PHE A 345 -12.67 25.12 -5.95
CA PHE A 345 -11.92 26.37 -6.10
C PHE A 345 -12.75 27.50 -6.73
N ALA A 346 -13.79 27.17 -7.50
CA ALA A 346 -14.78 28.11 -8.01
C ALA A 346 -15.74 28.67 -6.94
N GLN A 347 -15.79 28.09 -5.73
CA GLN A 347 -16.63 28.59 -4.64
C GLN A 347 -16.19 29.99 -4.15
N PRO A 348 -17.11 30.79 -3.58
CA PRO A 348 -16.75 32.01 -2.88
C PRO A 348 -15.70 31.76 -1.80
N VAL A 349 -14.76 32.69 -1.62
CA VAL A 349 -13.69 32.58 -0.62
C VAL A 349 -14.25 32.32 0.78
N ALA A 350 -15.38 32.94 1.15
CA ALA A 350 -16.03 32.71 2.43
C ALA A 350 -16.41 31.24 2.64
N THR A 351 -16.95 30.57 1.62
CA THR A 351 -17.30 29.14 1.67
C THR A 351 -16.06 28.26 1.76
N LYS A 352 -15.01 28.56 0.99
CA LYS A 352 -13.73 27.81 1.07
C LYS A 352 -13.12 27.90 2.48
N LEU A 353 -13.20 29.07 3.11
CA LEU A 353 -12.69 29.32 4.46
C LEU A 353 -13.45 28.57 5.58
N GLU A 354 -14.63 28.01 5.33
CA GLU A 354 -15.30 27.13 6.30
C GLU A 354 -14.46 25.88 6.62
N SER A 355 -13.66 25.43 5.64
CA SER A 355 -12.71 24.32 5.78
C SER A 355 -11.28 24.79 6.08
N TYR A 356 -11.08 26.00 6.59
CA TYR A 356 -9.75 26.60 6.74
C TYR A 356 -8.78 25.74 7.57
N ILE A 357 -7.59 25.51 7.01
CA ILE A 357 -6.55 24.66 7.59
C ILE A 357 -6.13 25.09 9.00
N GLY A 358 -6.17 26.38 9.32
CA GLY A 358 -5.80 26.89 10.64
C GLY A 358 -6.77 26.51 11.76
N GLY A 359 -7.99 26.09 11.40
CA GLY A 359 -8.99 25.51 12.32
C GLY A 359 -8.78 24.01 12.60
N SER A 360 -7.89 23.34 11.86
CA SER A 360 -7.56 21.93 12.10
C SER A 360 -6.53 21.74 13.22
N THR A 361 -6.58 20.57 13.85
CA THR A 361 -5.58 20.12 14.83
C THR A 361 -4.41 19.39 14.17
N ASN A 362 -4.56 18.98 12.91
CA ASN A 362 -3.71 18.04 12.20
C ASN A 362 -3.25 18.53 10.81
N HIS A 363 -3.37 19.84 10.53
CA HIS A 363 -2.95 20.47 9.27
C HIS A 363 -3.71 19.94 8.04
N ARG A 364 -5.04 19.91 8.11
CA ARG A 364 -5.91 19.50 6.98
C ARG A 364 -6.95 20.58 6.67
N GLY A 365 -7.26 20.75 5.39
CA GLY A 365 -8.26 21.70 4.91
C GLY A 365 -7.73 22.73 3.92
N TYR A 366 -8.50 23.78 3.73
CA TYR A 366 -8.25 24.84 2.77
C TYR A 366 -7.11 25.78 3.18
N VAL A 367 -6.20 26.04 2.25
CA VAL A 367 -5.06 26.94 2.35
C VAL A 367 -5.30 28.14 1.43
N PRO A 368 -5.58 29.33 1.96
CA PRO A 368 -5.81 30.53 1.15
C PRO A 368 -4.51 31.09 0.57
N GLU A 369 -4.65 31.95 -0.44
CA GLU A 369 -3.51 32.66 -1.04
C GLU A 369 -2.65 33.38 0.02
N GLY A 370 -1.33 33.17 -0.05
CA GLY A 370 -0.36 33.79 0.84
C GLY A 370 -0.28 33.21 2.26
N GLU A 371 -0.93 32.07 2.54
CA GLU A 371 -0.77 31.33 3.80
C GLU A 371 0.56 30.55 3.86
N GLU A 372 1.00 30.03 2.72
CA GLU A 372 2.27 29.33 2.54
C GLU A 372 3.36 30.33 2.12
N THR A 373 4.51 30.34 2.83
CA THR A 373 5.61 31.29 2.57
C THR A 373 6.96 30.59 2.55
N LEU A 374 7.53 30.43 1.35
CA LEU A 374 8.89 29.95 1.11
C LEU A 374 9.78 31.16 0.76
N GLY A 375 10.47 31.72 1.77
CA GLY A 375 11.41 32.83 1.60
C GLY A 375 10.81 34.25 1.59
N GLU A 376 11.68 35.25 1.41
CA GLU A 376 11.32 36.67 1.32
C GLU A 376 10.99 37.05 -0.13
N GLY A 377 9.71 37.27 -0.47
CA GLY A 377 9.31 37.55 -1.85
C GLY A 377 7.83 37.88 -2.05
N LYS A 378 7.49 38.26 -3.30
CA LYS A 378 6.12 38.59 -3.73
C LYS A 378 5.26 37.32 -3.67
N ARG A 379 4.15 37.38 -2.93
CA ARG A 379 3.24 36.24 -2.65
C ARG A 379 2.85 35.51 -3.93
N ASP A 380 3.00 34.18 -3.93
CA ASP A 380 2.45 33.35 -4.99
C ASP A 380 0.94 33.36 -4.94
N ARG A 381 0.32 33.63 -6.10
CA ARG A 381 -1.12 33.50 -6.30
C ARG A 381 -1.41 32.03 -6.50
N LYS A 382 -1.51 31.29 -5.40
CA LYS A 382 -1.93 29.91 -5.36
C LYS A 382 -2.78 29.68 -4.12
N GLU A 383 -3.84 28.91 -4.28
CA GLU A 383 -4.64 28.39 -3.19
C GLU A 383 -4.58 26.86 -3.21
N ALA A 384 -4.84 26.21 -2.08
CA ALA A 384 -4.79 24.76 -2.00
C ALA A 384 -5.82 24.16 -1.05
N PHE A 385 -6.01 22.85 -1.14
CA PHE A 385 -6.74 22.05 -0.17
C PHE A 385 -5.88 20.84 0.22
N ASP A 386 -5.49 20.75 1.49
CA ASP A 386 -4.66 19.68 2.02
C ASP A 386 -5.51 18.57 2.64
N LEU A 387 -5.27 17.33 2.21
CA LEU A 387 -5.87 16.14 2.79
C LEU A 387 -4.84 15.01 2.96
N ALA A 388 -5.17 14.03 3.78
CA ALA A 388 -4.40 12.81 3.97
C ALA A 388 -5.34 11.62 4.25
N LEU A 389 -4.80 10.50 4.72
CA LEU A 389 -5.59 9.40 5.26
C LEU A 389 -6.59 9.94 6.30
N ASP A 390 -7.88 9.67 6.08
CA ASP A 390 -8.98 10.21 6.88
C ASP A 390 -9.17 9.39 8.15
N LEU A 391 -8.53 9.81 9.24
CA LEU A 391 -8.52 9.07 10.51
C LEU A 391 -9.55 9.64 11.49
N PRO A 392 -10.39 8.80 12.13
CA PRO A 392 -11.28 9.24 13.21
C PRO A 392 -10.53 9.93 14.35
N ALA A 393 -11.12 10.97 14.94
CA ALA A 393 -10.46 11.77 15.98
C ALA A 393 -10.06 10.97 17.24
N ASP A 394 -10.80 9.91 17.55
CA ASP A 394 -10.60 8.99 18.66
C ASP A 394 -9.55 7.90 18.39
N SER A 395 -9.17 7.72 17.12
CA SER A 395 -8.16 6.72 16.71
C SER A 395 -6.70 7.20 16.84
N ILE A 396 -6.49 8.47 17.22
CA ILE A 396 -5.19 9.14 17.15
C ILE A 396 -4.60 9.28 18.55
N ALA A 397 -3.36 8.84 18.74
CA ALA A 397 -2.62 9.15 19.95
C ALA A 397 -2.44 10.68 20.07
N PRO A 398 -2.68 11.30 21.25
CA PRO A 398 -2.55 12.75 21.44
C PRO A 398 -1.20 13.37 21.04
N ALA A 399 -0.17 12.55 20.83
CA ALA A 399 1.18 12.95 20.46
C ALA A 399 1.45 13.08 18.94
N HIS A 400 0.45 12.87 18.06
CA HIS A 400 0.65 12.82 16.60
C HIS A 400 -0.05 13.99 15.84
N PRO A 401 0.48 15.22 15.87
CA PRO A 401 -0.15 16.46 15.36
C PRO A 401 -0.32 16.55 13.83
N MET A 402 -0.10 15.48 13.07
CA MET A 402 -0.29 15.41 11.61
C MET A 402 -1.25 14.31 11.18
N LEU A 403 -1.78 13.55 12.14
CA LEU A 403 -2.73 12.47 11.93
C LEU A 403 -4.11 12.91 12.43
N GLY A 404 -5.14 12.63 11.64
CA GLY A 404 -6.53 12.82 12.06
C GLY A 404 -7.51 13.09 10.94
N PRO A 405 -8.71 13.62 11.27
CA PRO A 405 -9.76 13.80 10.28
C PRO A 405 -9.41 14.95 9.33
N ASN A 406 -9.83 14.83 8.07
CA ASN A 406 -9.75 15.94 7.13
C ASN A 406 -10.90 16.93 7.36
N GLN A 407 -10.67 18.21 7.07
CA GLN A 407 -11.69 19.27 7.14
C GLN A 407 -12.48 19.34 5.83
N TRP A 408 -13.44 18.45 5.65
CA TRP A 408 -14.20 18.35 4.39
C TRP A 408 -15.13 19.55 4.17
N PRO A 409 -15.20 20.11 2.95
CA PRO A 409 -16.20 21.12 2.62
C PRO A 409 -17.59 20.47 2.52
N GLY A 410 -18.66 21.26 2.70
CA GLY A 410 -20.05 20.83 2.50
C GLY A 410 -20.44 20.56 1.03
N LEU A 411 -19.49 20.15 0.18
CA LEU A 411 -19.70 19.87 -1.24
C LEU A 411 -19.96 18.37 -1.45
N PRO A 412 -21.14 17.97 -1.95
CA PRO A 412 -21.44 16.57 -2.24
C PRO A 412 -20.43 15.95 -3.21
N GLY A 413 -19.94 14.74 -2.89
CA GLY A 413 -19.01 14.00 -3.75
C GLY A 413 -17.55 14.41 -3.61
N PHE A 414 -17.24 15.58 -3.02
CA PHE A 414 -15.86 16.07 -2.94
C PHE A 414 -14.97 15.12 -2.14
N ARG A 415 -15.43 14.67 -0.96
CA ARG A 415 -14.71 13.73 -0.11
C ARG A 415 -14.47 12.41 -0.83
N GLU A 416 -15.51 11.86 -1.44
CA GLU A 416 -15.50 10.57 -2.12
C GLU A 416 -14.49 10.57 -3.27
N ASP A 417 -14.51 11.60 -4.12
CA ASP A 417 -13.62 11.71 -5.27
C ASP A 417 -12.17 12.02 -4.88
N ALA A 418 -11.94 12.89 -3.88
CA ALA A 418 -10.60 13.14 -3.36
C ALA A 418 -10.00 11.90 -2.72
N MET A 419 -10.76 11.17 -1.90
CA MET A 419 -10.27 9.95 -1.23
C MET A 419 -10.09 8.78 -2.20
N ALA A 420 -10.91 8.68 -3.25
CA ALA A 420 -10.70 7.68 -4.30
C ALA A 420 -9.36 7.88 -5.03
N TYR A 421 -9.02 9.13 -5.38
CA TYR A 421 -7.70 9.42 -5.95
C TYR A 421 -6.58 9.24 -4.93
N TYR A 422 -6.76 9.70 -3.68
CA TYR A 422 -5.77 9.50 -2.62
C TYR A 422 -5.40 8.03 -2.47
N GLY A 423 -6.39 7.14 -2.36
CA GLY A 423 -6.16 5.70 -2.23
C GLY A 423 -5.44 5.11 -3.45
N ALA A 424 -5.83 5.51 -4.67
CA ALA A 424 -5.19 5.06 -5.90
C ALA A 424 -3.73 5.54 -6.01
N ALA A 425 -3.48 6.83 -5.78
CA ALA A 425 -2.13 7.40 -5.81
C ALA A 425 -1.24 6.86 -4.69
N PHE A 426 -1.80 6.62 -3.50
CA PHE A 426 -1.08 6.00 -2.38
C PHE A 426 -0.70 4.55 -2.70
N ALA A 427 -1.57 3.77 -3.36
CA ALA A 427 -1.24 2.44 -3.84
C ALA A 427 -0.09 2.44 -4.86
N VAL A 428 -0.06 3.42 -5.78
CA VAL A 428 1.08 3.65 -6.68
C VAL A 428 2.34 3.97 -5.88
N GLY A 429 2.22 4.84 -4.86
CA GLY A 429 3.33 5.17 -3.97
C GLY A 429 3.91 3.96 -3.26
N ARG A 430 3.08 3.06 -2.71
CA ARG A 430 3.56 1.79 -2.12
C ARG A 430 4.29 0.93 -3.14
N ARG A 431 3.78 0.82 -4.36
CA ARG A 431 4.45 0.07 -5.44
C ARG A 431 5.82 0.67 -5.80
N LEU A 432 5.92 2.00 -5.88
CA LEU A 432 7.19 2.70 -6.08
C LEU A 432 8.14 2.48 -4.91
N LEU A 433 7.66 2.54 -3.66
CA LEU A 433 8.46 2.27 -2.47
C LEU A 433 9.11 0.88 -2.53
N ARG A 434 8.35 -0.15 -2.95
CA ARG A 434 8.90 -1.50 -3.15
C ARG A 434 9.93 -1.54 -4.29
N GLY A 435 9.67 -0.86 -5.40
CA GLY A 435 10.63 -0.70 -6.50
C GLY A 435 11.93 -0.03 -6.06
N PHE A 436 11.84 1.01 -5.22
CA PHE A 436 12.98 1.68 -4.61
C PHE A 436 13.72 0.78 -3.61
N ALA A 437 13.01 -0.03 -2.82
CA ALA A 437 13.63 -1.01 -1.94
C ALA A 437 14.50 -2.00 -2.73
N LEU A 438 13.94 -2.58 -3.81
CA LEU A 438 14.68 -3.47 -4.72
C LEU A 438 15.89 -2.77 -5.35
N ALA A 439 15.71 -1.54 -5.84
CA ALA A 439 16.77 -0.73 -6.40
C ALA A 439 17.91 -0.42 -5.41
N LEU A 440 17.60 -0.36 -4.11
CA LEU A 440 18.58 -0.19 -3.02
C LEU A 440 19.18 -1.52 -2.52
N GLY A 441 18.84 -2.64 -3.17
CA GLY A 441 19.30 -3.99 -2.80
C GLY A 441 18.63 -4.53 -1.53
N GLN A 442 17.46 -4.01 -1.16
CA GLN A 442 16.65 -4.54 -0.07
C GLN A 442 15.57 -5.49 -0.62
N PRO A 443 15.06 -6.43 0.18
CA PRO A 443 13.82 -7.15 -0.16
C PRO A 443 12.69 -6.17 -0.47
N GLY A 444 11.89 -6.44 -1.49
CA GLY A 444 10.92 -5.48 -2.02
C GLY A 444 9.86 -5.02 -1.00
N ASP A 445 9.50 -5.86 -0.04
CA ASP A 445 8.50 -5.58 1.00
C ASP A 445 9.11 -5.05 2.32
N SER A 446 10.42 -4.85 2.39
CA SER A 446 11.13 -4.45 3.62
C SER A 446 10.57 -3.19 4.27
N PHE A 447 9.88 -2.35 3.49
CA PHE A 447 9.39 -1.04 3.93
C PHE A 447 7.88 -0.97 4.09
N ASP A 448 7.13 -2.05 3.81
CA ASP A 448 5.67 -2.04 3.82
C ASP A 448 5.10 -1.71 5.22
N HIS A 449 5.75 -2.20 6.27
CA HIS A 449 5.36 -1.96 7.66
C HIS A 449 5.56 -0.51 8.12
N LEU A 450 6.25 0.31 7.33
CA LEU A 450 6.53 1.73 7.63
C LEU A 450 5.50 2.68 7.01
N VAL A 451 4.47 2.16 6.34
CA VAL A 451 3.46 2.95 5.62
C VAL A 451 2.04 2.46 5.90
N THR A 452 1.77 2.14 7.18
CA THR A 452 0.46 1.68 7.63
C THR A 452 -0.54 2.83 7.76
N ALA A 453 -0.11 3.93 8.39
CA ALA A 453 -0.89 5.15 8.59
C ALA A 453 0.03 6.39 8.52
N PRO A 454 0.75 6.59 7.39
CA PRO A 454 1.68 7.69 7.29
C PRO A 454 0.94 9.02 7.15
N PRO A 455 1.53 10.14 7.60
CA PRO A 455 0.99 11.48 7.36
C PRO A 455 1.21 11.93 5.90
N SER A 456 1.11 10.99 4.93
CA SER A 456 1.25 11.27 3.50
C SER A 456 0.13 12.19 3.04
N GLN A 457 0.49 13.35 2.51
CA GLN A 457 -0.44 14.44 2.22
C GLN A 457 -0.69 14.55 0.72
N LEU A 458 -1.95 14.55 0.31
CA LEU A 458 -2.37 15.00 -1.00
C LEU A 458 -2.75 16.47 -0.90
N ARG A 459 -2.11 17.30 -1.72
CA ARG A 459 -2.42 18.73 -1.82
C ARG A 459 -3.07 18.99 -3.16
N LEU A 460 -4.30 19.52 -3.16
CA LEU A 460 -4.96 20.00 -4.36
C LEU A 460 -4.60 21.46 -4.54
N ILE A 461 -3.86 21.83 -5.58
CA ILE A 461 -3.39 23.20 -5.81
C ILE A 461 -4.09 23.79 -7.02
N HIS A 462 -4.54 25.04 -6.87
CA HIS A 462 -5.06 25.86 -7.94
C HIS A 462 -4.20 27.11 -8.10
N TYR A 463 -3.64 27.27 -9.30
CA TYR A 463 -2.96 28.46 -9.76
C TYR A 463 -3.94 29.19 -10.70
N PRO A 464 -4.57 30.28 -10.26
CA PRO A 464 -5.47 31.04 -11.11
C PRO A 464 -4.71 31.70 -12.26
N HIS A 465 -5.41 31.94 -13.37
CA HIS A 465 -4.86 32.71 -14.48
C HIS A 465 -4.36 34.10 -14.00
N ASP A 466 -3.12 34.44 -14.39
CA ASP A 466 -2.48 35.69 -14.07
C ASP A 466 -1.73 36.27 -15.28
N ALA A 467 -2.38 37.18 -16.00
CA ALA A 467 -1.78 37.90 -17.13
C ALA A 467 -0.57 38.77 -16.75
N THR A 468 -0.32 38.98 -15.45
CA THR A 468 0.82 39.75 -14.93
C THR A 468 1.96 38.85 -14.42
N ALA A 469 1.84 37.53 -14.58
CA ALA A 469 2.85 36.56 -14.21
C ALA A 469 4.19 36.90 -14.90
N GLN A 470 5.21 37.13 -14.08
CA GLN A 470 6.59 37.30 -14.53
C GLN A 470 7.41 36.19 -13.87
N ASP A 471 7.96 35.29 -14.68
CA ASP A 471 8.90 34.30 -14.20
C ASP A 471 10.25 34.96 -13.88
N ALA A 472 10.89 34.49 -12.81
CA ALA A 472 12.19 34.97 -12.39
C ALA A 472 13.07 33.75 -12.02
N PRO A 473 14.25 33.57 -12.64
CA PRO A 473 15.14 32.44 -12.37
C PRO A 473 15.44 32.25 -10.88
N GLY A 474 15.28 31.02 -10.38
CA GLY A 474 15.66 30.62 -9.01
C GLY A 474 14.68 30.99 -7.89
N ILE A 475 13.60 31.75 -8.13
CA ILE A 475 12.56 31.99 -7.12
C ILE A 475 11.71 30.72 -6.95
N GLY A 476 11.53 30.29 -5.70
CA GLY A 476 10.69 29.12 -5.36
C GLY A 476 11.38 27.76 -5.55
N ALA A 477 12.70 27.74 -5.75
CA ALA A 477 13.50 26.52 -5.73
C ALA A 477 13.45 25.88 -4.32
N HIS A 478 13.15 24.58 -4.28
CA HIS A 478 13.13 23.78 -3.04
C HIS A 478 13.34 22.29 -3.34
N THR A 479 13.62 21.50 -2.30
CA THR A 479 13.41 20.05 -2.28
C THR A 479 12.19 19.69 -1.43
N ASP A 480 11.57 18.55 -1.71
CA ASP A 480 10.47 18.02 -0.90
C ASP A 480 11.01 17.28 0.33
N TYR A 481 10.28 17.33 1.43
CA TYR A 481 10.75 16.82 2.72
C TYR A 481 10.55 15.31 2.88
N GLU A 482 9.52 14.76 2.25
CA GLU A 482 9.08 13.37 2.37
C GLU A 482 10.01 12.39 1.62
N CYS A 483 9.61 11.12 1.47
CA CYS A 483 10.41 10.15 0.74
C CYS A 483 10.43 10.46 -0.75
N PHE A 484 9.25 10.69 -1.33
CA PHE A 484 9.10 11.08 -2.73
C PHE A 484 7.70 11.65 -2.94
N THR A 485 7.51 12.36 -4.04
CA THR A 485 6.23 12.98 -4.41
C THR A 485 5.70 12.34 -5.68
N LEU A 486 4.38 12.13 -5.76
CA LEU A 486 3.68 11.76 -6.99
C LEU A 486 2.81 12.94 -7.42
N LEU A 487 3.21 13.60 -8.50
CA LEU A 487 2.54 14.79 -9.02
C LEU A 487 1.74 14.47 -10.28
N LEU A 488 0.44 14.74 -10.21
CA LEU A 488 -0.42 14.90 -11.38
C LEU A 488 -0.59 16.40 -11.67
N ALA A 489 -0.10 16.87 -12.83
CA ALA A 489 -0.19 18.27 -13.24
C ALA A 489 -1.05 18.43 -14.51
N SER A 490 -1.87 19.49 -14.57
CA SER A 490 -2.73 19.77 -15.72
C SER A 490 -2.03 20.54 -16.85
N GLY A 491 -0.84 21.10 -16.61
CA GLY A 491 -0.14 21.97 -17.55
C GLY A 491 1.34 22.15 -17.19
N PRO A 492 2.14 22.71 -18.13
CA PRO A 492 3.58 22.93 -17.97
C PRO A 492 3.89 23.92 -16.84
N GLY A 493 5.16 24.01 -16.46
CA GLY A 493 5.66 24.98 -15.48
C GLY A 493 6.62 24.40 -14.45
N LEU A 494 6.73 23.08 -14.32
CA LEU A 494 7.72 22.45 -13.44
C LEU A 494 9.10 22.44 -14.12
N GLU A 495 10.12 22.90 -13.38
CA GLU A 495 11.52 22.82 -13.77
C GLU A 495 12.36 22.15 -12.69
N VAL A 496 13.38 21.40 -13.12
CA VAL A 496 14.28 20.60 -12.28
C VAL A 496 15.72 21.04 -12.53
N MET A 497 16.49 21.27 -11.47
CA MET A 497 17.88 21.73 -11.60
C MET A 497 18.83 20.55 -11.88
N ASN A 498 19.61 20.63 -12.96
CA ASN A 498 20.62 19.61 -13.27
C ASN A 498 21.96 19.86 -12.54
N GLY A 499 22.89 18.91 -12.67
CA GLY A 499 24.22 19.01 -12.04
C GLY A 499 25.11 20.17 -12.53
N ALA A 500 24.74 20.84 -13.63
CA ALA A 500 25.40 22.05 -14.13
C ALA A 500 24.79 23.35 -13.56
N GLY A 501 23.73 23.26 -12.76
CA GLY A 501 22.98 24.41 -12.25
C GLY A 501 22.00 25.00 -13.27
N GLU A 502 21.64 24.24 -14.31
CA GLU A 502 20.68 24.65 -15.33
C GLU A 502 19.29 24.10 -14.99
N TRP A 503 18.25 24.89 -15.26
CA TRP A 503 16.86 24.48 -15.09
C TRP A 503 16.37 23.72 -16.31
N VAL A 504 15.89 22.50 -16.10
CA VAL A 504 15.38 21.57 -17.13
C VAL A 504 13.86 21.46 -16.98
N ASP A 505 13.12 21.72 -18.05
CA ASP A 505 11.66 21.57 -18.07
C ASP A 505 11.22 20.11 -17.87
N ALA A 506 10.18 19.90 -17.06
CA ALA A 506 9.52 18.61 -16.85
C ALA A 506 8.03 18.73 -17.22
N PRO A 507 7.69 18.80 -18.52
CA PRO A 507 6.32 19.00 -18.97
C PRO A 507 5.43 17.78 -18.63
N PRO A 508 4.12 17.97 -18.38
CA PRO A 508 3.22 16.84 -18.20
C PRO A 508 3.22 15.91 -19.42
N VAL A 509 3.43 14.62 -19.18
CA VAL A 509 3.29 13.57 -20.20
C VAL A 509 1.91 12.91 -20.06
N PRO A 510 1.11 12.82 -21.14
CA PRO A 510 -0.20 12.18 -21.09
C PRO A 510 -0.12 10.76 -20.52
N GLY A 511 -0.95 10.47 -19.50
CA GLY A 511 -0.97 9.16 -18.85
C GLY A 511 0.23 8.87 -17.94
N ALA A 512 1.03 9.89 -17.60
CA ALA A 512 2.12 9.77 -16.64
C ALA A 512 1.91 10.65 -15.40
N LEU A 513 2.50 10.21 -14.29
CA LEU A 513 2.74 11.03 -13.10
C LEU A 513 4.18 11.52 -13.12
N VAL A 514 4.44 12.74 -12.65
CA VAL A 514 5.81 13.13 -12.33
C VAL A 514 6.13 12.61 -10.93
N VAL A 515 7.27 11.96 -10.76
CA VAL A 515 7.76 11.51 -9.45
C VAL A 515 9.10 12.14 -9.18
N ASN A 516 9.32 12.60 -7.95
CA ASN A 516 10.61 13.09 -7.50
C ASN A 516 10.98 12.54 -6.14
N ILE A 517 12.28 12.33 -5.94
CA ILE A 517 12.86 11.91 -4.66
C ILE A 517 12.91 13.12 -3.72
N GLY A 518 12.52 12.90 -2.48
CA GLY A 518 12.60 13.89 -1.39
C GLY A 518 13.71 13.60 -0.40
N ASP A 519 13.89 14.55 0.51
CA ASP A 519 14.97 14.60 1.49
C ASP A 519 15.05 13.35 2.37
N MET A 520 13.91 12.79 2.80
CA MET A 520 13.89 11.56 3.60
C MET A 520 14.48 10.38 2.83
N MET A 521 14.17 10.23 1.54
CA MET A 521 14.67 9.09 0.76
C MET A 521 16.15 9.27 0.38
N GLU A 522 16.61 10.50 0.11
CA GLU A 522 18.04 10.76 -0.04
C GLU A 522 18.80 10.41 1.25
N TYR A 523 18.30 10.85 2.40
CA TYR A 523 18.89 10.50 3.70
C TYR A 523 18.85 8.99 3.96
N TRP A 524 17.70 8.35 3.73
CA TRP A 524 17.49 6.92 3.97
C TRP A 524 18.36 6.05 3.07
N SER A 525 18.49 6.41 1.80
CA SER A 525 19.33 5.69 0.84
C SER A 525 20.84 5.91 1.06
N GLY A 526 21.22 6.80 1.98
CA GLY A 526 22.62 7.18 2.22
C GLY A 526 23.21 8.00 1.06
N GLY A 527 22.39 8.79 0.38
CA GLY A 527 22.80 9.62 -0.75
C GLY A 527 22.86 8.87 -2.10
N LYS A 528 22.39 7.62 -2.16
CA LYS A 528 22.32 6.86 -3.43
C LYS A 528 21.24 7.43 -4.36
N PHE A 529 20.09 7.80 -3.80
CA PHE A 529 19.08 8.58 -4.51
C PHE A 529 19.22 10.06 -4.17
N ILE A 530 18.89 10.92 -5.11
CA ILE A 530 19.16 12.36 -5.03
C ILE A 530 17.85 13.12 -4.93
N ALA A 531 17.68 13.94 -3.89
CA ALA A 531 16.62 14.94 -3.83
C ALA A 531 17.05 16.17 -4.65
N THR A 532 16.49 16.30 -5.84
CA THR A 532 16.87 17.34 -6.79
C THR A 532 16.01 18.59 -6.58
N SER A 533 16.66 19.76 -6.53
CA SER A 533 15.93 21.02 -6.36
C SER A 533 15.06 21.27 -7.59
N HIS A 534 13.83 21.70 -7.35
CA HIS A 534 12.84 21.96 -8.38
C HIS A 534 12.07 23.25 -8.08
N ARG A 535 11.45 23.82 -9.10
CA ARG A 535 10.62 25.03 -8.97
C ARG A 535 9.43 24.99 -9.90
N VAL A 536 8.44 25.83 -9.58
CA VAL A 536 7.30 26.07 -10.47
C VAL A 536 7.45 27.47 -11.06
N ARG A 537 7.62 27.56 -12.38
CA ARG A 537 7.63 28.82 -13.11
C ARG A 537 6.28 29.51 -13.02
N LYS A 538 6.32 30.83 -13.00
CA LYS A 538 5.11 31.65 -13.10
C LYS A 538 4.66 31.67 -14.56
N VAL A 539 3.56 30.98 -14.83
CA VAL A 539 2.88 30.96 -16.13
C VAL A 539 1.58 31.76 -16.05
N ALA A 540 1.11 32.28 -17.18
CA ALA A 540 -0.11 33.08 -17.20
C ALA A 540 -1.36 32.21 -17.10
N GLU A 541 -1.28 30.98 -17.61
CA GLU A 541 -2.37 30.02 -17.73
C GLU A 541 -2.84 29.49 -16.36
N GLU A 542 -4.13 29.22 -16.26
CA GLU A 542 -4.68 28.51 -15.11
C GLU A 542 -4.15 27.07 -15.06
N ARG A 543 -3.75 26.63 -13.86
CA ARG A 543 -3.13 25.32 -13.66
C ARG A 543 -3.64 24.67 -12.38
N TYR A 544 -3.90 23.37 -12.47
CA TYR A 544 -4.18 22.50 -11.34
C TYR A 544 -3.03 21.52 -11.14
N SER A 545 -2.72 21.23 -9.88
CA SER A 545 -1.65 20.30 -9.52
C SER A 545 -2.03 19.52 -8.28
N PHE A 546 -1.80 18.21 -8.31
CA PHE A 546 -2.23 17.28 -7.28
C PHE A 546 -1.04 16.43 -6.80
N PRO A 547 -0.04 17.03 -6.12
CA PRO A 547 1.05 16.27 -5.51
C PRO A 547 0.55 15.46 -4.30
N LEU A 548 0.84 14.16 -4.31
CA LEU A 548 0.84 13.30 -3.13
C LEU A 548 2.28 13.21 -2.60
N PHE A 549 2.53 13.83 -1.45
CA PHE A 549 3.78 13.73 -0.72
C PHE A 549 3.78 12.42 0.07
N PHE A 550 4.58 11.45 -0.36
CA PHE A 550 4.60 10.09 0.18
C PHE A 550 5.62 9.98 1.33
N ALA A 551 5.12 9.80 2.54
CA ALA A 551 5.88 9.74 3.79
C ALA A 551 5.80 8.36 4.45
N LEU A 552 6.58 8.19 5.53
CA LEU A 552 6.53 7.02 6.42
C LEU A 552 5.71 7.33 7.69
N ASP A 553 5.26 6.29 8.38
CA ASP A 553 4.51 6.34 9.64
C ASP A 553 5.20 7.27 10.64
N TYR A 554 4.39 8.03 11.40
CA TYR A 554 4.85 9.15 12.24
C TYR A 554 6.03 8.80 13.16
N ASP A 555 6.01 7.59 13.74
CA ASP A 555 7.01 7.11 14.70
C ASP A 555 8.23 6.43 14.07
N THR A 556 8.28 6.36 12.75
CA THR A 556 9.39 5.74 12.04
C THR A 556 10.69 6.45 12.40
N ARG A 557 11.66 5.66 12.90
CA ARG A 557 13.01 6.11 13.23
C ARG A 557 13.92 5.86 12.04
N LEU A 558 13.96 6.83 11.14
CA LEU A 558 14.70 6.76 9.88
C LEU A 558 16.20 6.88 10.12
N ARG A 559 16.99 5.99 9.50
CA ARG A 559 18.45 6.01 9.47
C ARG A 559 18.94 5.62 8.07
N PRO A 560 20.13 6.06 7.62
CA PRO A 560 20.69 5.58 6.37
C PRO A 560 20.82 4.06 6.39
N LEU A 561 20.44 3.41 5.28
CA LEU A 561 20.49 1.95 5.15
C LEU A 561 21.91 1.44 5.41
N GLY A 562 22.02 0.45 6.29
CA GLY A 562 23.31 -0.14 6.70
C GLY A 562 24.07 0.63 7.79
N GLN A 563 23.60 1.81 8.23
CA GLN A 563 24.25 2.61 9.28
C GLN A 563 23.46 2.57 10.59
N ARG A 564 23.68 1.52 11.39
CA ARG A 564 22.95 1.30 12.65
C ARG A 564 23.24 2.34 13.74
N ASP A 565 24.45 2.91 13.72
CA ASP A 565 24.92 3.86 14.74
C ASP A 565 24.55 5.32 14.42
N ALA A 566 23.92 5.59 13.27
CA ALA A 566 23.45 6.92 12.93
C ALA A 566 22.29 7.34 13.87
N GLU A 567 22.32 8.59 14.31
CA GLU A 567 21.22 9.17 15.11
C GLU A 567 19.94 9.20 14.24
N PRO A 568 18.84 8.57 14.67
CA PRO A 568 17.64 8.47 13.86
C PRO A 568 16.89 9.79 13.79
N ILE A 569 16.18 10.00 12.69
CA ILE A 569 15.18 11.06 12.56
C ILE A 569 13.80 10.42 12.75
N ARG A 570 12.99 10.97 13.65
CA ARG A 570 11.57 10.61 13.73
C ARG A 570 10.83 11.35 12.62
N THR A 571 10.32 10.59 11.64
CA THR A 571 9.78 11.14 10.39
C THR A 571 8.64 12.13 10.61
N GLY A 572 7.71 11.82 11.52
CA GLY A 572 6.58 12.68 11.85
C GLY A 572 7.00 14.01 12.49
N GLU A 573 7.97 13.99 13.40
CA GLU A 573 8.50 15.22 14.01
C GLU A 573 9.24 16.09 12.99
N HIS A 574 9.98 15.46 12.07
CA HIS A 574 10.63 16.18 10.99
C HIS A 574 9.61 16.91 10.11
N LEU A 575 8.59 16.22 9.61
CA LEU A 575 7.54 16.84 8.78
C LEU A 575 6.78 17.93 9.53
N PHE A 576 6.47 17.70 10.81
CA PHE A 576 5.79 18.69 11.63
C PHE A 576 6.64 19.95 11.81
N ALA A 577 7.95 19.79 12.04
CA ALA A 577 8.87 20.92 12.11
C ALA A 577 8.95 21.71 10.80
N GLN A 578 9.01 21.04 9.64
CA GLN A 578 9.00 21.72 8.34
C GLN A 578 7.67 22.47 8.11
N THR A 579 6.56 21.85 8.50
CA THR A 579 5.21 22.43 8.39
C THR A 579 5.08 23.70 9.24
N ILE A 580 5.56 23.68 10.50
CA ILE A 580 5.58 24.87 11.38
C ILE A 580 6.39 26.02 10.74
N GLN A 581 7.53 25.69 10.12
CA GLN A 581 8.43 26.66 9.50
C GLN A 581 7.94 27.18 8.14
N THR A 582 6.87 26.62 7.58
CA THR A 582 6.37 26.98 6.24
C THR A 582 5.07 27.80 6.30
N PHE A 583 4.13 27.41 7.17
CA PHE A 583 2.77 27.99 7.19
C PHE A 583 2.62 29.12 8.21
N ARG A 584 2.08 30.26 7.75
CA ARG A 584 1.96 31.48 8.57
C ARG A 584 1.19 31.24 9.86
N TYR A 585 0.03 30.59 9.84
CA TYR A 585 -0.74 30.36 11.06
C TYR A 585 0.01 29.53 12.12
N LEU A 586 0.92 28.63 11.70
CA LEU A 586 1.77 27.86 12.62
C LEU A 586 2.96 28.69 13.10
N LYS A 587 3.56 29.50 12.23
CA LYS A 587 4.58 30.49 12.62
C LYS A 587 4.03 31.45 13.68
N ASP A 588 2.80 31.93 13.50
CA ASP A 588 2.12 32.81 14.43
C ASP A 588 1.85 32.12 15.77
N LYS A 589 1.38 30.86 15.74
CA LYS A 589 1.21 30.03 16.96
C LYS A 589 2.54 29.80 17.70
N ALA A 590 3.63 29.59 16.95
CA ALA A 590 4.97 29.41 17.51
C ALA A 590 5.52 30.71 18.10
N ALA A 591 5.38 31.83 17.40
CA ALA A 591 5.76 33.16 17.89
C ALA A 591 4.96 33.57 19.14
N ALA A 592 3.70 33.15 19.24
CA ALA A 592 2.85 33.36 20.40
C ALA A 592 3.14 32.38 21.57
N GLY A 593 4.04 31.41 21.40
CA GLY A 593 4.37 30.41 22.42
C GLY A 593 3.28 29.35 22.67
N THR A 594 2.26 29.29 21.81
CA THR A 594 1.16 28.29 21.89
C THR A 594 1.49 26.99 21.17
N LEU A 595 2.59 26.98 20.41
CA LEU A 595 3.15 25.83 19.72
C LEU A 595 4.68 25.90 19.84
N ALA A 596 5.34 24.75 19.96
CA ALA A 596 6.79 24.66 19.98
C ALA A 596 7.28 23.78 18.84
N LEU A 597 8.46 24.10 18.31
CA LEU A 597 9.17 23.19 17.42
C LEU A 597 9.59 21.93 18.20
N PRO A 598 9.55 20.74 17.58
CA PRO A 598 10.12 19.52 18.16
C PRO A 598 11.59 19.72 18.56
N PRO A 599 12.11 19.04 19.60
CA PRO A 599 13.48 19.23 20.09
C PRO A 599 14.58 18.99 19.04
N GLN A 600 14.33 18.12 18.06
CA GLN A 600 15.26 17.80 16.97
C GLN A 600 14.92 18.52 15.65
N ALA A 601 14.09 19.57 15.71
CA ALA A 601 13.72 20.35 14.53
C ALA A 601 14.96 20.91 13.84
N ARG A 602 15.02 20.73 12.52
CA ARG A 602 16.07 21.27 11.66
C ARG A 602 15.52 22.46 10.86
N PRO A 603 16.35 23.45 10.51
CA PRO A 603 15.98 24.50 9.57
C PRO A 603 15.44 23.95 8.25
N LEU A 604 14.72 24.77 7.49
CA LEU A 604 14.38 24.46 6.10
C LEU A 604 15.66 24.19 5.29
N SER A 605 15.57 23.35 4.25
CA SER A 605 16.69 23.01 3.35
C SER A 605 17.91 22.41 4.08
N SER A 606 17.69 21.70 5.19
CA SER A 606 18.76 21.04 5.97
C SER A 606 19.21 19.68 5.39
N PHE A 607 18.56 19.22 4.33
CA PHE A 607 18.89 17.97 3.64
C PHE A 607 19.08 18.22 2.14
N GLY A 608 19.52 17.18 1.45
CA GLY A 608 19.66 17.17 0.00
C GLY A 608 20.70 18.12 -0.59
N GLN A 609 20.56 18.40 -1.88
CA GLN A 609 21.52 19.25 -2.61
C GLN A 609 21.53 20.69 -2.10
N GLU A 610 20.41 21.23 -1.64
CA GLU A 610 20.34 22.61 -1.13
C GLU A 610 21.23 22.82 0.09
N ALA A 611 21.26 21.87 1.03
CA ALA A 611 22.20 21.89 2.15
C ALA A 611 23.67 21.90 1.68
N ARG A 612 23.99 21.16 0.61
CA ARG A 612 25.36 21.12 0.03
C ARG A 612 25.75 22.43 -0.66
N HIS A 613 24.79 23.13 -1.28
CA HIS A 613 25.04 24.41 -1.94
C HIS A 613 25.19 25.57 -0.95
N HIS A 614 24.44 25.57 0.16
CA HIS A 614 24.62 26.53 1.25
C HIS A 614 26.03 26.46 1.87
N HIS A 615 26.57 25.26 2.11
CA HIS A 615 27.93 25.10 2.63
C HIS A 615 29.05 25.53 1.66
N ARG A 616 28.80 25.53 0.34
CA ARG A 616 29.78 26.05 -0.64
C ARG A 616 29.81 27.58 -0.70
N HIS A 617 28.75 28.26 -0.30
CA HIS A 617 28.69 29.73 -0.26
C HIS A 617 29.05 30.30 1.12
N SER A 618 28.92 29.52 2.19
CA SER A 618 29.45 29.85 3.52
C SER A 618 30.86 29.27 3.70
N GLY A 619 31.85 29.86 3.06
CA GLY A 619 33.25 29.47 3.22
C GLY A 619 33.73 29.61 4.67
N SER A 620 33.67 28.53 5.45
CA SER A 620 34.48 28.32 6.64
C SER A 620 34.99 26.88 6.60
N ASN A 621 36.25 26.73 6.21
CA ASN A 621 36.99 25.47 6.26
C ASN A 621 37.17 25.07 7.74
N PRO A 622 36.81 23.85 8.19
CA PRO A 622 37.14 23.41 9.53
C PRO A 622 38.63 23.02 9.60
N ALA A 623 39.29 23.51 10.65
CA ALA A 623 40.63 23.11 11.07
C ALA A 623 40.60 21.80 11.88
#